data_AF-A0A954XVI8-F1
#
_entry.id   AF-A0A954XVI8-F1
#
_cell.length_a   1.000
_cell.length_b   1.000
_cell.length_c   1.000
_cell.angle_alpha   90.00
_cell.angle_beta   90.00
_cell.angle_gamma   90.00
#
_symmetry.space_group_name_H-M   'P 1'
#
loop_
_entity.id
_entity.type
_entity.pdbx_description
1 polymer ?
#
loop_
_entity_poly.entity_id
_entity_poly.type
_entity_poly.pdbx_seq_one_letter_code
_entity_poly.pdbx_strand_id
1 'polypeptide(L)'
;ADDDLEAREDEKPQHQVRITKPFLMGQYEVTQAEYEKIMGTNPRWFSSTRAGQKKVMGLDPSNFPVDNVSWDDAMAFCAKLSELPAEKDAGRRYRLPTEAEWQYACRAGTTTPFHYGDSMTSTQANINGRFPFGGAPRGPYLGRTTEVGSYEPNAFGFYDMHGNVAEACADWFGREYYNESPTGDPQGPA
;
A
#
# COMPACT_ATOMS: atom_id res chain seq x y z
N ALA A 1 -25.38 2.23 4.10
CA ALA A 1 -25.25 2.38 5.55
C ALA A 1 -23.84 1.97 5.85
N ASP A 2 -23.10 2.80 6.58
CA ASP A 2 -21.71 2.52 6.93
C ASP A 2 -21.64 1.17 7.64
N ASP A 3 -21.13 0.16 6.94
CA ASP A 3 -21.08 -1.24 7.37
C ASP A 3 -19.81 -1.56 8.15
N ASP A 4 -18.86 -0.61 8.21
CA ASP A 4 -17.67 -0.68 9.05
C ASP A 4 -17.87 0.13 10.34
N LEU A 5 -18.24 -0.58 11.41
CA LEU A 5 -18.42 0.02 12.73
C LEU A 5 -17.11 0.47 13.38
N GLU A 6 -15.96 0.01 12.88
CA GLU A 6 -14.63 0.37 13.36
C GLU A 6 -13.99 1.50 12.54
N ALA A 7 -14.67 1.98 11.48
CA ALA A 7 -14.21 3.10 10.67
C ALA A 7 -14.01 4.36 11.52
N ARG A 8 -12.88 5.02 11.28
CA ARG A 8 -12.53 6.27 11.96
C ARG A 8 -13.39 7.42 11.45
N GLU A 9 -13.42 8.53 12.20
CA GLU A 9 -14.19 9.71 11.81
C GLU A 9 -13.72 10.34 10.50
N ASP A 10 -12.44 10.22 10.17
CA ASP A 10 -11.84 10.68 8.91
C ASP A 10 -12.03 9.70 7.73
N GLU A 11 -12.57 8.51 7.99
CA GLU A 11 -12.96 7.52 6.98
C GLU A 11 -14.47 7.63 6.64
N LYS A 12 -15.17 8.59 7.28
CA LYS A 12 -16.61 8.84 7.13
C LYS A 12 -16.87 10.19 6.45
N PRO A 13 -18.00 10.32 5.74
CA PRO A 13 -18.98 9.29 5.45
C PRO A 13 -18.55 8.36 4.30
N GLN A 14 -19.10 7.15 4.28
CA GLN A 14 -19.07 6.31 3.09
C GLN A 14 -19.74 7.06 1.91
N HIS A 15 -19.03 7.18 0.79
CA HIS A 15 -19.48 7.90 -0.39
C HIS A 15 -19.16 7.10 -1.67
N GLN A 16 -19.92 7.36 -2.74
CA GLN A 16 -19.70 6.67 -4.02
C GLN A 16 -18.63 7.39 -4.84
N VAL A 17 -17.65 6.62 -5.31
CA VAL A 17 -16.63 7.07 -6.25
C VAL A 17 -16.72 6.25 -7.54
N ARG A 18 -16.55 6.93 -8.67
CA ARG A 18 -16.43 6.35 -10.00
C ARG A 18 -15.03 6.63 -10.54
N ILE A 19 -14.23 5.57 -10.67
CA ILE A 19 -12.99 5.61 -11.43
C ILE A 19 -13.35 5.59 -12.93
N THR A 20 -13.13 6.71 -13.62
CA THR A 20 -13.65 6.91 -14.98
C THR A 20 -12.76 6.34 -16.08
N LYS A 21 -11.49 6.07 -15.76
CA LYS A 21 -10.48 5.55 -16.69
C LYS A 21 -9.85 4.29 -16.13
N PRO A 22 -9.56 3.27 -16.97
CA PRO A 22 -8.76 2.15 -16.53
C PRO A 22 -7.36 2.63 -16.13
N PHE A 23 -6.80 2.00 -15.10
CA PHE A 23 -5.45 2.24 -14.64
C PHE A 23 -4.76 0.90 -14.35
N LEU A 24 -3.43 0.95 -14.25
CA LEU A 24 -2.62 -0.14 -13.75
C LEU A 24 -1.97 0.32 -12.45
N MET A 25 -1.82 -0.60 -11.51
CA MET A 25 -1.13 -0.38 -10.24
C MET A 25 -0.09 -1.47 -10.06
N GLY A 26 0.97 -1.21 -9.28
CA GLY A 26 1.95 -2.23 -8.93
C GLY A 26 1.25 -3.42 -8.28
N GLN A 27 1.58 -4.63 -8.71
CA GLN A 27 1.03 -5.86 -8.12
C GLN A 27 1.48 -6.03 -6.65
N TYR A 28 2.67 -5.52 -6.36
CA TYR A 28 3.35 -5.53 -5.08
C TYR A 28 3.78 -4.10 -4.73
N GLU A 29 4.09 -3.89 -3.45
CA GLU A 29 4.87 -2.74 -3.00
C GLU A 29 6.23 -2.69 -3.73
N VAL A 30 6.77 -1.49 -3.97
CA VAL A 30 8.10 -1.34 -4.60
C VAL A 30 9.16 -1.98 -3.70
N THR A 31 9.93 -2.92 -4.25
CA THR A 31 10.94 -3.64 -3.46
C THR A 31 12.19 -2.80 -3.20
N GLN A 32 12.97 -3.20 -2.19
CA GLN A 32 14.26 -2.58 -1.90
C GLN A 32 15.22 -2.63 -3.10
N ALA A 33 15.25 -3.75 -3.83
CA ALA A 33 16.12 -3.91 -5.00
C ALA A 33 15.67 -3.01 -6.17
N GLU A 34 14.37 -2.93 -6.43
CA GLU A 34 13.83 -2.04 -7.48
C GLU A 34 14.10 -0.57 -7.15
N TYR A 35 13.80 -0.16 -5.92
CA TYR A 35 14.04 1.21 -5.49
C TYR A 35 15.51 1.61 -5.64
N GLU A 36 16.43 0.77 -5.17
CA GLU A 36 17.87 1.02 -5.27
C GLU A 36 18.35 1.10 -6.72
N LYS A 37 17.82 0.24 -7.59
CA LYS A 37 18.15 0.25 -9.03
C LYS A 37 17.76 1.57 -9.71
N ILE A 38 16.64 2.18 -9.33
CA ILE A 38 16.15 3.43 -9.92
C ILE A 38 16.77 4.67 -9.26
N MET A 39 16.87 4.66 -7.94
CA MET A 39 17.27 5.84 -7.18
C MET A 39 18.77 5.94 -6.96
N GLY A 40 19.50 4.82 -7.05
CA GLY A 40 20.93 4.71 -6.74
C GLY A 40 21.23 4.70 -5.24
N THR A 41 20.21 4.84 -4.40
CA THR A 41 20.29 4.79 -2.94
C THR A 41 19.07 4.07 -2.39
N ASN A 42 19.13 3.63 -1.14
CA ASN A 42 18.00 2.98 -0.49
C ASN A 42 17.94 3.37 1.01
N PRO A 43 16.85 4.04 1.47
CA PRO A 43 16.70 4.50 2.85
C PRO A 43 16.26 3.41 3.85
N ARG A 44 16.01 2.18 3.36
CA ARG A 44 15.50 1.02 4.11
C ARG A 44 16.06 0.85 5.52
N TRP A 45 15.17 0.72 6.49
CA TRP A 45 15.42 0.33 7.86
C TRP A 45 15.68 -1.16 7.99
N PHE A 46 14.82 -2.00 7.39
CA PHE A 46 14.97 -3.46 7.42
C PHE A 46 15.99 -3.94 6.40
N SER A 47 17.26 -3.86 6.76
CA SER A 47 18.39 -4.29 5.92
C SER A 47 19.52 -4.89 6.72
N SER A 48 20.38 -5.66 6.06
CA SER A 48 21.54 -6.32 6.66
C SER A 48 22.61 -5.36 7.22
N THR A 49 22.53 -4.06 6.92
CA THR A 49 23.55 -3.07 7.29
C THR A 49 23.03 -1.89 8.13
N ARG A 50 21.72 -1.83 8.41
CA ARG A 50 21.11 -0.72 9.18
C ARG A 50 20.53 -1.18 10.52
N ALA A 51 19.85 -0.28 11.22
CA ALA A 51 19.33 -0.52 12.57
C ALA A 51 18.36 -1.72 12.65
N GLY A 52 17.66 -2.05 11.56
CA GLY A 52 16.82 -3.25 11.45
C GLY A 52 17.57 -4.58 11.27
N GLN A 53 18.91 -4.59 11.12
CA GLN A 53 19.70 -5.77 10.75
C GLN A 53 19.44 -7.02 11.60
N LYS A 54 19.26 -6.86 12.92
CA LYS A 54 19.02 -8.00 13.81
C LYS A 54 17.70 -8.72 13.50
N LYS A 55 16.71 -8.00 12.96
CA LYS A 55 15.40 -8.55 12.61
C LYS A 55 15.41 -9.32 11.29
N VAL A 56 16.38 -9.04 10.42
CA VAL A 56 16.52 -9.65 9.09
C VAL A 56 17.77 -10.53 8.97
N MET A 57 18.38 -10.91 10.09
CA MET A 57 19.59 -11.73 10.10
C MET A 57 19.31 -13.10 9.48
N GLY A 58 20.11 -13.48 8.47
CA GLY A 58 19.93 -14.75 7.74
C GLY A 58 18.84 -14.70 6.65
N LEU A 59 18.28 -13.53 6.36
CA LEU A 59 17.33 -13.31 5.28
C LEU A 59 17.97 -12.47 4.18
N ASP A 60 17.44 -12.59 2.96
CA ASP A 60 17.71 -11.66 1.87
C ASP A 60 16.57 -10.62 1.79
N PRO A 61 16.82 -9.35 2.15
CA PRO A 61 15.78 -8.32 2.13
C PRO A 61 15.58 -7.70 0.74
N SER A 62 16.26 -8.17 -0.31
CA SER A 62 16.14 -7.57 -1.65
C SER A 62 14.70 -7.51 -2.18
N ASN A 63 13.86 -8.52 -1.88
CA ASN A 63 12.45 -8.56 -2.24
C ASN A 63 11.52 -8.03 -1.13
N PHE A 64 12.04 -7.45 -0.06
CA PHE A 64 11.20 -6.76 0.93
C PHE A 64 10.75 -5.42 0.34
N PRO A 65 9.62 -4.85 0.78
CA PRO A 65 9.26 -3.51 0.37
C PRO A 65 10.35 -2.53 0.81
N VAL A 66 10.58 -1.51 -0.01
CA VAL A 66 11.32 -0.34 0.44
C VAL A 66 10.53 0.34 1.55
N ASP A 67 11.18 0.62 2.66
CA ASP A 67 10.59 1.30 3.81
C ASP A 67 11.31 2.63 4.05
N ASN A 68 10.76 3.46 4.94
CA ASN A 68 11.38 4.72 5.37
C ASN A 68 11.63 5.69 4.19
N VAL A 69 10.72 5.65 3.21
CA VAL A 69 10.64 6.52 2.04
C VAL A 69 9.62 7.62 2.36
N SER A 70 9.99 8.89 2.17
CA SER A 70 9.05 10.00 2.31
C SER A 70 8.10 10.08 1.11
N TRP A 71 7.01 10.83 1.23
CA TRP A 71 6.11 11.07 0.09
C TRP A 71 6.85 11.70 -1.10
N ASP A 72 7.72 12.69 -0.84
CA ASP A 72 8.54 13.34 -1.87
C ASP A 72 9.49 12.35 -2.56
N ASP A 73 10.09 11.44 -1.79
CA ASP A 73 10.95 10.38 -2.33
C ASP A 73 10.17 9.42 -3.24
N ALA A 74 8.94 9.06 -2.84
CA ALA A 74 8.08 8.17 -3.62
C ALA A 74 7.63 8.83 -4.95
N MET A 75 7.32 10.13 -4.92
CA MET A 75 7.06 10.92 -6.13
C MET A 75 8.30 11.04 -7.01
N ALA A 76 9.48 11.25 -6.42
CA ALA A 76 10.75 11.29 -7.15
C ALA A 76 11.09 9.93 -7.80
N PHE A 77 10.80 8.82 -7.12
CA PHE A 77 10.93 7.47 -7.70
C PHE A 77 10.03 7.31 -8.94
N CYS A 78 8.75 7.67 -8.84
CA CYS A 78 7.81 7.61 -9.97
C CYS A 78 8.28 8.46 -11.15
N ALA A 79 8.78 9.67 -10.88
CA ALA A 79 9.33 10.56 -11.90
C ALA A 79 10.56 9.95 -12.57
N LYS A 80 11.54 9.44 -11.80
CA LYS A 80 12.73 8.81 -12.38
C LYS A 80 12.41 7.55 -13.18
N LEU A 81 11.50 6.71 -12.68
CA LEU A 81 11.06 5.51 -13.39
C LEU A 81 10.42 5.89 -14.74
N SER A 82 9.57 6.92 -14.75
CA SER A 82 8.96 7.44 -15.99
C SER A 82 9.97 8.00 -17.00
N GLU A 83 11.14 8.47 -16.53
CA GLU A 83 12.18 9.04 -17.39
C GLU A 83 13.16 7.99 -17.95
N LEU A 84 13.07 6.72 -17.53
CA LEU A 84 13.90 5.68 -18.12
C LEU A 84 13.62 5.54 -19.62
N PRO A 85 14.65 5.39 -20.48
CA PRO A 85 14.45 5.28 -21.93
C PRO A 85 13.45 4.19 -22.32
N ALA A 86 13.58 3.00 -21.73
CA ALA A 86 12.68 1.87 -22.01
C ALA A 86 11.21 2.15 -21.63
N GLU A 87 10.97 2.98 -20.62
CA GLU A 87 9.63 3.37 -20.16
C GLU A 87 9.03 4.44 -21.06
N LYS A 88 9.84 5.43 -21.45
CA LYS A 88 9.46 6.47 -22.41
C LYS A 88 9.14 5.89 -23.79
N ASP A 89 9.98 4.99 -24.29
CA ASP A 89 9.80 4.33 -25.58
C ASP A 89 8.52 3.49 -25.62
N ALA A 90 8.13 2.94 -24.47
CA ALA A 90 6.88 2.21 -24.30
C ALA A 90 5.67 3.12 -24.00
N GLY A 91 5.86 4.44 -23.89
CA GLY A 91 4.80 5.40 -23.57
C GLY A 91 4.23 5.24 -22.15
N ARG A 92 4.99 4.66 -21.22
CA ARG A 92 4.55 4.44 -19.84
C ARG A 92 4.90 5.64 -18.95
N ARG A 93 3.99 5.96 -18.04
CA ARG A 93 4.17 6.99 -17.02
C ARG A 93 3.71 6.43 -15.69
N TYR A 94 4.53 6.64 -14.68
CA TYR A 94 4.33 6.16 -13.32
C TYR A 94 4.01 7.32 -12.39
N ARG A 95 3.15 7.06 -11.42
CA ARG A 95 2.72 7.98 -10.37
C ARG A 95 2.25 7.17 -9.16
N LEU A 96 2.10 7.83 -8.02
CA LEU A 96 1.33 7.25 -6.92
C LEU A 96 -0.15 7.08 -7.32
N PRO A 97 -0.83 6.03 -6.82
CA PRO A 97 -2.28 5.93 -6.97
C PRO A 97 -2.94 7.08 -6.22
N THR A 98 -4.14 7.47 -6.64
CA THR A 98 -5.02 8.25 -5.74
C THR A 98 -5.49 7.36 -4.59
N GLU A 99 -5.91 7.94 -3.48
CA GLU A 99 -6.50 7.21 -2.35
C GLU A 99 -7.71 6.38 -2.81
N ALA A 100 -8.52 6.93 -3.70
CA ALA A 100 -9.66 6.22 -4.27
C ALA A 100 -9.26 5.05 -5.18
N GLU A 101 -8.21 5.20 -6.01
CA GLU A 101 -7.68 4.09 -6.82
C GLU A 101 -7.09 2.99 -5.93
N TRP A 102 -6.34 3.37 -4.88
CA TRP A 102 -5.77 2.44 -3.92
C TRP A 102 -6.86 1.66 -3.19
N GLN A 103 -7.90 2.34 -2.68
CA GLN A 103 -9.01 1.70 -1.99
C GLN A 103 -9.84 0.81 -2.93
N TYR A 104 -10.08 1.23 -4.18
CA TYR A 104 -10.74 0.41 -5.20
C TYR A 104 -9.96 -0.89 -5.47
N ALA A 105 -8.63 -0.77 -5.62
CA ALA A 105 -7.75 -1.91 -5.82
C ALA A 105 -7.68 -2.82 -4.58
N CYS A 106 -7.65 -2.23 -3.38
CA CYS A 106 -7.62 -2.95 -2.09
C CYS A 106 -8.89 -3.80 -1.89
N ARG A 107 -10.07 -3.20 -2.10
CA ARG A 107 -11.37 -3.86 -1.94
C ARG A 107 -11.61 -4.95 -2.97
N ALA A 108 -11.13 -4.79 -4.21
CA ALA A 108 -11.25 -5.78 -5.29
C ALA A 108 -12.67 -6.39 -5.44
N GLY A 109 -13.70 -5.55 -5.32
CA GLY A 109 -15.11 -5.95 -5.44
C GLY A 109 -15.79 -6.40 -4.14
N THR A 110 -15.08 -6.44 -3.02
CA THR A 110 -15.68 -6.67 -1.70
C THR A 110 -16.29 -5.40 -1.10
N THR A 111 -17.30 -5.56 -0.26
CA THR A 111 -17.87 -4.48 0.56
C THR A 111 -17.43 -4.55 2.01
N THR A 112 -16.83 -5.66 2.43
CA THR A 112 -16.32 -5.88 3.79
C THR A 112 -15.09 -5.01 4.09
N PRO A 113 -14.71 -4.83 5.37
CA PRO A 113 -13.52 -4.06 5.76
C PRO A 113 -12.21 -4.61 5.14
N PHE A 114 -12.11 -5.93 4.99
CA PHE A 114 -10.98 -6.59 4.35
C PHE A 114 -11.44 -7.43 3.17
N HIS A 115 -10.55 -7.69 2.19
CA HIS A 115 -10.82 -8.69 1.16
C HIS A 115 -10.92 -10.12 1.72
N TYR A 116 -10.56 -10.31 2.99
CA TYR A 116 -10.74 -11.52 3.79
C TYR A 116 -12.10 -11.63 4.49
N GLY A 117 -12.95 -10.60 4.39
CA GLY A 117 -14.22 -10.49 5.13
C GLY A 117 -14.13 -9.52 6.31
N ASP A 118 -14.84 -9.81 7.39
CA ASP A 118 -15.02 -8.88 8.54
C ASP A 118 -13.91 -8.96 9.60
N SER A 119 -12.94 -9.86 9.43
CA SER A 119 -11.86 -10.06 10.41
C SER A 119 -10.56 -10.42 9.71
N MET A 120 -9.44 -10.11 10.37
CA MET A 120 -8.11 -10.37 9.82
C MET A 120 -7.13 -10.82 10.90
N THR A 121 -6.41 -11.91 10.59
CA THR A 121 -5.34 -12.48 11.42
C THR A 121 -3.95 -12.16 10.84
N SER A 122 -2.91 -12.32 11.67
CA SER A 122 -1.53 -12.20 11.19
C SER A 122 -1.02 -13.36 10.33
N THR A 123 -1.87 -14.36 10.04
CA THR A 123 -1.58 -15.39 9.03
C THR A 123 -2.12 -15.01 7.66
N GLN A 124 -2.95 -13.97 7.57
CA GLN A 124 -3.52 -13.44 6.32
C GLN A 124 -2.82 -12.17 5.85
N ALA A 125 -2.19 -11.42 6.75
CA ALA A 125 -1.39 -10.25 6.40
C ALA A 125 -0.28 -10.03 7.42
N ASN A 126 0.78 -9.31 7.04
CA ASN A 126 1.84 -8.93 7.97
C ASN A 126 1.39 -7.78 8.87
N ILE A 127 0.71 -8.12 9.97
CA ILE A 127 0.21 -7.20 10.99
C ILE A 127 0.75 -7.54 12.38
N ASN A 128 0.45 -6.71 13.38
CA ASN A 128 0.70 -7.05 14.77
C ASN A 128 -0.30 -8.09 15.27
N GLY A 129 0.03 -9.38 15.15
CA GLY A 129 -0.82 -10.49 15.58
C GLY A 129 -1.21 -10.52 17.07
N ARG A 130 -0.65 -9.64 17.90
CA ARG A 130 -1.14 -9.45 19.29
C ARG A 130 -2.48 -8.70 19.34
N PHE A 131 -2.79 -7.93 18.31
CA PHE A 131 -3.98 -7.11 18.14
C PHE A 131 -4.60 -7.37 16.75
N PRO A 132 -5.16 -8.57 16.53
CA PRO A 132 -5.89 -8.88 15.30
C PRO A 132 -7.20 -8.08 15.21
N PHE A 133 -7.79 -7.99 14.02
CA PHE A 133 -9.00 -7.21 13.75
C PHE A 133 -10.27 -8.08 13.75
N GLY A 134 -11.42 -7.48 14.08
CA GLY A 134 -12.72 -8.15 13.96
C GLY A 134 -12.88 -9.40 14.83
N GLY A 135 -12.26 -9.43 16.03
CA GLY A 135 -12.36 -10.56 16.96
C GLY A 135 -11.59 -11.82 16.54
N ALA A 136 -10.76 -11.73 15.50
CA ALA A 136 -9.91 -12.83 15.05
C ALA A 136 -8.92 -13.31 16.16
N PRO A 137 -8.46 -14.57 16.11
CA PRO A 137 -7.53 -15.08 17.11
C PRO A 137 -6.17 -14.39 17.03
N ARG A 138 -5.52 -14.22 18.20
CA ARG A 138 -4.14 -13.72 18.28
C ARG A 138 -3.19 -14.66 17.54
N GLY A 139 -2.18 -14.09 16.90
CA GLY A 139 -1.19 -14.80 16.10
C GLY A 139 0.22 -14.24 16.24
N PRO A 140 1.16 -14.73 15.42
CA PRO A 140 2.55 -14.24 15.43
C PRO A 140 2.64 -12.76 15.06
N TYR A 141 3.68 -12.10 15.55
CA TYR A 141 4.06 -10.74 15.15
C TYR A 141 5.53 -10.73 14.77
N LEU A 142 5.82 -10.48 13.49
CA LEU A 142 7.19 -10.49 12.97
C LEU A 142 8.01 -9.29 13.47
N GLY A 143 7.34 -8.15 13.70
CA GLY A 143 8.00 -6.90 14.06
C GLY A 143 8.93 -6.35 12.99
N ARG A 144 8.78 -6.81 11.74
CA ARG A 144 9.51 -6.39 10.54
C ARG A 144 8.66 -6.58 9.30
N THR A 145 9.09 -6.02 8.18
CA THR A 145 8.55 -6.35 6.86
C THR A 145 8.92 -7.78 6.46
N THR A 146 8.23 -8.29 5.45
CA THR A 146 8.49 -9.57 4.79
C THR A 146 8.61 -9.35 3.29
N GLU A 147 9.05 -10.38 2.57
CA GLU A 147 9.05 -10.40 1.11
C GLU A 147 7.65 -10.06 0.58
N VAL A 148 7.58 -9.20 -0.42
CA VAL A 148 6.30 -8.87 -1.07
C VAL A 148 5.66 -10.13 -1.64
N GLY A 149 4.33 -10.21 -1.58
CA GLY A 149 3.60 -11.39 -2.04
C GLY A 149 3.66 -12.59 -1.08
N SER A 150 4.05 -12.39 0.19
CA SER A 150 4.10 -13.46 1.19
C SER A 150 2.71 -13.99 1.60
N TYR A 151 1.63 -13.26 1.31
CA TYR A 151 0.25 -13.60 1.66
C TYR A 151 -0.62 -13.75 0.42
N GLU A 152 -1.86 -14.22 0.58
CA GLU A 152 -2.77 -14.41 -0.56
C GLU A 152 -3.13 -13.06 -1.21
N PRO A 153 -3.23 -13.01 -2.55
CA PRO A 153 -3.71 -11.81 -3.23
C PRO A 153 -5.22 -11.65 -3.08
N ASN A 154 -5.70 -10.43 -3.29
CA ASN A 154 -7.13 -10.18 -3.46
C ASN A 154 -7.63 -10.61 -4.85
N ALA A 155 -8.93 -10.44 -5.11
CA ALA A 155 -9.56 -10.89 -6.37
C ALA A 155 -9.04 -10.20 -7.65
N PHE A 156 -8.36 -9.05 -7.53
CA PHE A 156 -7.71 -8.36 -8.64
C PHE A 156 -6.23 -8.76 -8.81
N GLY A 157 -5.70 -9.61 -7.93
CA GLY A 157 -4.32 -10.08 -7.98
C GLY A 157 -3.31 -9.16 -7.30
N PHE A 158 -3.76 -8.21 -6.46
CA PHE A 158 -2.89 -7.35 -5.65
C PHE A 158 -2.57 -8.01 -4.32
N TYR A 159 -1.33 -7.87 -3.89
CA TYR A 159 -0.80 -8.45 -2.66
C TYR A 159 -0.60 -7.39 -1.58
N ASP A 160 -0.51 -7.83 -0.33
CA ASP A 160 -0.11 -7.03 0.84
C ASP A 160 -0.96 -5.78 1.16
N MET A 161 -2.09 -5.57 0.46
CA MET A 161 -3.01 -4.43 0.62
C MET A 161 -3.58 -4.20 2.05
N HIS A 162 -3.34 -5.12 2.98
CA HIS A 162 -3.79 -5.05 4.37
C HIS A 162 -2.64 -5.21 5.40
N GLY A 163 -1.37 -5.06 5.01
CA GLY A 163 -0.26 -5.16 5.94
C GLY A 163 1.10 -4.85 5.32
N ASN A 164 2.17 -5.34 5.95
CA ASN A 164 3.57 -5.16 5.54
C ASN A 164 4.09 -3.72 5.70
N VAL A 165 3.79 -2.78 4.80
CA VAL A 165 4.04 -1.34 4.99
C VAL A 165 2.82 -0.50 4.63
N ALA A 166 2.76 0.73 5.16
CA ALA A 166 1.79 1.70 4.69
C ALA A 166 2.25 2.29 3.36
N GLU A 167 1.32 2.43 2.40
CA GLU A 167 1.62 2.85 1.03
C GLU A 167 1.20 4.31 0.81
N ALA A 168 2.08 5.10 0.17
CA ALA A 168 1.80 6.49 -0.13
C ALA A 168 0.81 6.63 -1.31
N CYS A 169 -0.23 7.45 -1.11
CA CYS A 169 -1.13 7.90 -2.18
C CYS A 169 -0.76 9.33 -2.63
N ALA A 170 -1.22 9.73 -3.81
CA ALA A 170 -0.96 11.06 -4.38
C ALA A 170 -1.64 12.20 -3.60
N ASP A 171 -2.72 11.88 -2.90
CA ASP A 171 -3.61 12.81 -2.23
C ASP A 171 -2.96 13.43 -0.99
N TRP A 172 -3.23 14.71 -0.76
CA TRP A 172 -2.98 15.33 0.53
C TRP A 172 -4.00 14.82 1.55
N PHE A 173 -3.59 14.62 2.81
CA PHE A 173 -4.54 14.22 3.85
C PHE A 173 -5.47 15.38 4.21
N GLY A 174 -6.78 15.15 4.11
CA GLY A 174 -7.81 16.07 4.55
C GLY A 174 -8.85 15.35 5.42
N ARG A 175 -8.88 15.67 6.72
CA ARG A 175 -9.77 15.02 7.71
C ARG A 175 -11.25 15.00 7.31
N GLU A 176 -11.73 16.06 6.65
CA GLU A 176 -13.14 16.23 6.29
C GLU A 176 -13.41 15.97 4.81
N TYR A 177 -12.39 15.56 4.04
CA TYR A 177 -12.46 15.53 2.58
C TYR A 177 -13.60 14.65 2.04
N TYR A 178 -13.94 13.56 2.72
CA TYR A 178 -15.02 12.66 2.29
C TYR A 178 -16.40 13.34 2.27
N ASN A 179 -16.60 14.43 3.03
CA ASN A 179 -17.84 15.21 2.98
C ASN A 179 -17.99 16.01 1.67
N GLU A 180 -16.86 16.34 1.02
CA GLU A 180 -16.81 17.22 -0.15
C GLU A 180 -16.23 16.51 -1.39
N SER A 181 -15.90 15.22 -1.26
CA SER A 181 -15.24 14.41 -2.29
C SER A 181 -16.10 14.34 -3.57
N PRO A 182 -15.54 14.66 -4.74
CA PRO A 182 -16.25 14.53 -6.00
C PRO A 182 -16.48 13.06 -6.35
N THR A 183 -17.61 12.78 -7.02
CA THR A 183 -17.97 11.41 -7.40
C THR A 183 -17.09 10.82 -8.51
N GLY A 184 -16.38 11.62 -9.30
CA GLY A 184 -15.55 11.17 -10.42
C GLY A 184 -14.08 11.52 -10.22
N ASP A 185 -13.22 10.50 -10.23
CA ASP A 185 -11.75 10.61 -10.12
C ASP A 185 -11.26 11.62 -9.05
N PRO A 186 -11.60 11.45 -7.76
CA PRO A 186 -11.12 12.32 -6.68
C PRO A 186 -9.59 12.27 -6.58
N GLN A 187 -8.98 13.40 -6.22
CA GLN A 187 -7.52 13.59 -6.15
C GLN A 187 -7.08 14.18 -4.80
N GLY A 188 -7.95 14.13 -3.80
CA GLY A 188 -7.72 14.72 -2.50
C GLY A 188 -8.15 16.19 -2.41
N PRO A 189 -8.01 16.79 -1.22
CA PRO A 189 -8.26 18.19 -0.99
C PRO A 189 -7.29 19.06 -1.81
N ALA A 190 -7.77 20.24 -2.19
CA ALA A 190 -7.00 21.26 -2.90
C ALA A 190 -6.14 22.11 -1.94
#